data_AF-A0A952XPL3-F1
#
_entry.id   AF-A0A952XPL3-F1
#
_cell.length_a   1.000
_cell.length_b   1.000
_cell.length_c   1.000
_cell.angle_alpha   90.00
_cell.angle_beta   90.00
_cell.angle_gamma   90.00
#
_symmetry.space_group_name_H-M   'P 1'
#
loop_
_entity.id
_entity.type
_entity.pdbx_description
1 polymer ?
#
loop_
_entity_poly.entity_id
_entity_poly.type
_entity_poly.pdbx_seq_one_letter_code
_entity_poly.pdbx_strand_id
1 'polypeptide(L)'
;METQQDRKEKLIFGAAEIGALAHLYRGEMYQSKIWRGRLDTTTNWAVVITGIALSATFTDVNASPMPILLVSWVVVAFLLFEARRYLFYDVFRVRVRVMEINFYGPLLRGEGVRVDNGWNDVLAEDYTDLRFHISLLEAVGRRLRRTYGWIFAAQLGCYLAKILVHPVAATSLADLTERAAIGPISGELALAFGFLFHATWATIAVATLRSQKAVGLPHKRVGPDVILAFAEAPRPNGRR
;
A
#
# COMPACT_ATOMS: atom_id res chain seq x y z
N MET A 1 33.09 42.81 11.20
CA MET A 1 31.90 42.31 11.92
C MET A 1 31.03 41.64 10.88
N GLU A 2 31.07 40.32 10.84
CA GLU A 2 30.29 39.50 9.90
C GLU A 2 28.82 39.52 10.37
N THR A 3 27.91 39.95 9.51
CA THR A 3 26.49 40.14 9.85
C THR A 3 25.81 38.78 10.04
N GLN A 4 24.81 38.65 10.92
CA GLN A 4 24.05 37.39 11.09
C GLN A 4 23.46 36.83 9.78
N GLN A 5 23.29 37.71 8.77
CA GLN A 5 22.89 37.37 7.40
C GLN A 5 23.97 36.57 6.64
N ASP A 6 25.26 36.95 6.75
CA ASP A 6 26.40 36.25 6.10
C ASP A 6 26.61 34.85 6.67
N ARG A 7 26.35 34.66 7.97
CA ARG A 7 26.43 33.34 8.61
C ARG A 7 25.39 32.35 8.07
N LYS A 8 24.28 32.85 7.52
CA LYS A 8 23.20 32.05 6.93
C LYS A 8 23.48 31.63 5.47
N GLU A 9 24.44 32.25 4.80
CA GLU A 9 24.79 31.99 3.40
C GLU A 9 25.87 30.90 3.20
N LYS A 10 26.44 30.37 4.28
CA LYS A 10 27.38 29.26 4.18
C LYS A 10 26.63 27.98 3.80
N LEU A 11 26.93 27.43 2.62
CA LEU A 11 26.59 26.06 2.23
C LEU A 11 26.90 25.13 3.42
N ILE A 12 25.85 24.68 4.11
CA ILE A 12 25.97 23.90 5.36
C ILE A 12 26.63 22.54 5.08
N PHE A 13 26.49 22.05 3.84
CA PHE A 13 27.03 20.78 3.39
C PHE A 13 28.17 21.02 2.39
N GLY A 14 29.39 20.63 2.76
CA GLY A 14 30.53 20.51 1.86
C GLY A 14 30.50 19.20 1.08
N ALA A 15 31.58 18.92 0.34
CA ALA A 15 31.67 17.74 -0.50
C ALA A 15 31.58 16.43 0.29
N ALA A 16 32.17 16.38 1.49
CA ALA A 16 32.13 15.21 2.36
C ALA A 16 30.72 14.94 2.88
N GLU A 17 30.00 15.98 3.30
CA GLU A 17 28.63 15.87 3.80
C GLU A 17 27.64 15.53 2.68
N ILE A 18 27.82 16.10 1.49
CA ILE A 18 27.07 15.71 0.28
C ILE A 18 27.30 14.23 -0.04
N GLY A 19 28.55 13.76 0.07
CA GLY A 19 28.89 12.34 -0.06
C GLY A 19 28.16 11.48 0.97
N ALA A 20 28.18 11.88 2.25
CA ALA A 20 27.48 11.19 3.33
C ALA A 20 25.96 11.14 3.09
N LEU A 21 25.34 12.26 2.68
CA LEU A 21 23.92 12.32 2.32
C LEU A 21 23.57 11.43 1.13
N ALA A 22 24.43 11.35 0.12
CA ALA A 22 24.24 10.43 -1.00
C ALA A 22 24.29 8.96 -0.57
N HIS A 23 25.17 8.60 0.37
CA HIS A 23 25.23 7.27 0.97
C HIS A 23 23.99 6.99 1.84
N LEU A 24 23.52 7.96 2.62
CA LEU A 24 22.29 7.86 3.39
C LEU A 24 21.09 7.60 2.46
N TYR A 25 20.94 8.41 1.40
CA TYR A 25 19.89 8.23 0.40
C TYR A 25 19.92 6.84 -0.23
N ARG A 26 21.11 6.33 -0.59
CA ARG A 26 21.25 4.97 -1.12
C ARG A 26 20.78 3.93 -0.10
N GLY A 27 21.13 4.09 1.17
CA GLY A 27 20.67 3.23 2.27
C GLY A 27 19.14 3.24 2.41
N GLU A 28 18.53 4.42 2.45
CA GLU A 28 17.08 4.61 2.57
C GLU A 28 16.31 4.05 1.37
N MET A 29 16.84 4.24 0.15
CA MET A 29 16.30 3.65 -1.07
C MET A 29 16.38 2.11 -1.04
N TYR A 30 17.50 1.57 -0.56
CA TYR A 30 17.67 0.13 -0.41
C TYR A 30 16.68 -0.46 0.61
N GLN A 31 16.50 0.18 1.77
CA GLN A 31 15.49 -0.23 2.75
C GLN A 31 14.08 -0.14 2.16
N SER A 32 13.75 0.95 1.45
CA SER A 32 12.47 1.10 0.75
C SER A 32 12.21 -0.04 -0.24
N LYS A 33 13.23 -0.49 -0.97
CA LYS A 33 13.15 -1.64 -1.88
C LYS A 33 12.91 -2.95 -1.12
N ILE A 34 13.64 -3.22 -0.03
CA ILE A 34 13.46 -4.43 0.78
C ILE A 34 12.04 -4.49 1.35
N TRP A 35 11.59 -3.40 1.98
CA TRP A 35 10.28 -3.35 2.62
C TRP A 35 9.16 -3.49 1.60
N ARG A 36 9.28 -2.88 0.42
CA ARG A 36 8.35 -3.10 -0.70
C ARG A 36 8.27 -4.57 -1.10
N GLY A 37 9.42 -5.24 -1.30
CA GLY A 37 9.43 -6.66 -1.65
C GLY A 37 8.76 -7.56 -0.60
N ARG A 38 8.90 -7.24 0.69
CA ARG A 38 8.24 -7.98 1.78
C ARG A 38 6.71 -7.81 1.80
N LEU A 39 6.17 -6.74 1.22
CA LEU A 39 4.73 -6.53 1.07
C LEU A 39 4.17 -7.40 -0.07
N ASP A 40 4.90 -7.50 -1.18
CA ASP A 40 4.47 -8.30 -2.33
C ASP A 40 4.38 -9.80 -1.97
N THR A 41 5.30 -10.29 -1.13
CA THR A 41 5.29 -11.68 -0.66
C THR A 41 4.00 -12.06 0.09
N THR A 42 3.50 -11.21 1.01
CA THR A 42 2.29 -11.53 1.79
C THR A 42 1.04 -11.54 0.93
N THR A 43 0.92 -10.59 0.00
CA THR A 43 -0.17 -10.56 -0.98
C THR A 43 -0.14 -11.81 -1.86
N ASN A 44 1.04 -12.21 -2.37
CA ASN A 44 1.16 -13.41 -3.21
C ASN A 44 0.69 -14.67 -2.47
N TRP A 45 1.06 -14.83 -1.19
CA TRP A 45 0.55 -15.94 -0.37
C TRP A 45 -0.96 -15.87 -0.15
N ALA A 46 -1.51 -14.69 0.12
CA ALA A 46 -2.95 -14.50 0.26
C ALA A 46 -3.72 -14.93 -1.01
N VAL A 47 -3.19 -14.60 -2.20
CA VAL A 47 -3.76 -15.04 -3.49
C VAL A 47 -3.68 -16.56 -3.65
N VAL A 48 -2.51 -17.16 -3.35
CA VAL A 48 -2.30 -18.61 -3.48
C VAL A 48 -3.27 -19.40 -2.59
N ILE A 49 -3.39 -19.05 -1.31
CA ILE A 49 -4.31 -19.77 -0.40
C ILE A 49 -5.77 -19.57 -0.81
N THR A 50 -6.11 -18.40 -1.36
CA THR A 50 -7.45 -18.14 -1.90
C THR A 50 -7.72 -19.07 -3.08
N GLY A 51 -6.78 -19.18 -4.02
CA GLY A 51 -6.88 -20.11 -5.15
C GLY A 51 -7.08 -21.55 -4.69
N ILE A 52 -6.33 -22.02 -3.68
CA ILE A 52 -6.48 -23.37 -3.12
C ILE A 52 -7.89 -23.58 -2.53
N ALA A 53 -8.39 -22.62 -1.74
CA ALA A 53 -9.73 -22.72 -1.17
C ALA A 53 -10.84 -22.70 -2.23
N LEU A 54 -10.69 -21.86 -3.26
CA LEU A 54 -11.61 -21.84 -4.39
C LEU A 54 -11.60 -23.20 -5.11
N SER A 55 -10.42 -23.74 -5.44
CA SER A 55 -10.31 -25.07 -6.07
C SER A 55 -10.99 -26.17 -5.25
N ALA A 56 -10.78 -26.19 -3.93
CA ALA A 56 -11.43 -27.16 -3.04
C ALA A 56 -12.96 -26.99 -3.01
N THR A 57 -13.45 -25.76 -3.06
CA THR A 57 -14.89 -25.43 -3.03
C THR A 57 -15.60 -25.84 -4.32
N PHE A 58 -14.90 -25.77 -5.46
CA PHE A 58 -15.44 -26.07 -6.79
C PHE A 58 -15.02 -27.43 -7.34
N THR A 59 -14.33 -28.26 -6.55
CA THR A 59 -13.95 -29.63 -6.95
C THR A 59 -15.15 -30.52 -7.25
N ASP A 60 -16.24 -30.35 -6.49
CA ASP A 60 -17.46 -31.13 -6.68
C ASP A 60 -18.70 -30.24 -6.50
N VAL A 61 -19.80 -30.63 -7.13
CA VAL A 61 -21.09 -29.96 -7.01
C VAL A 61 -21.57 -29.91 -5.55
N ASN A 62 -21.36 -30.99 -4.79
CA ASN A 62 -21.72 -31.13 -3.37
C ASN A 62 -20.60 -30.69 -2.40
N ALA A 63 -19.44 -30.24 -2.91
CA ALA A 63 -18.36 -29.76 -2.04
C ALA A 63 -18.82 -28.56 -1.19
N SER A 64 -18.38 -28.52 0.07
CA SER A 64 -18.74 -27.45 1.00
C SER A 64 -18.12 -26.10 0.60
N PRO A 65 -18.83 -24.97 0.76
CA PRO A 65 -18.25 -23.64 0.58
C PRO A 65 -17.34 -23.19 1.73
N MET A 66 -17.20 -24.00 2.79
CA MET A 66 -16.42 -23.70 3.98
C MET A 66 -14.96 -23.27 3.77
N PRO A 67 -14.20 -23.83 2.82
CA PRO A 67 -12.83 -23.39 2.57
C PRO A 67 -12.73 -21.88 2.29
N ILE A 68 -13.72 -21.28 1.61
CA ILE A 68 -13.74 -19.84 1.33
C ILE A 68 -13.86 -19.03 2.63
N LEU A 69 -14.73 -19.44 3.56
CA LEU A 69 -14.90 -18.76 4.84
C LEU A 69 -13.64 -18.86 5.70
N LEU A 70 -13.04 -20.06 5.79
CA LEU A 70 -11.82 -20.27 6.57
C LEU A 70 -10.66 -19.44 6.02
N VAL A 71 -10.47 -19.45 4.70
CA VAL A 71 -9.40 -18.65 4.08
C VAL A 71 -9.67 -17.16 4.17
N SER A 72 -10.92 -16.70 4.24
CA SER A 72 -11.24 -15.28 4.47
C SER A 72 -10.59 -14.77 5.76
N TRP A 73 -10.58 -15.56 6.84
CA TRP A 73 -9.88 -15.21 8.08
C TRP A 73 -8.36 -15.19 7.95
N VAL A 74 -7.80 -16.12 7.18
CA VAL A 74 -6.35 -16.14 6.92
C VAL A 74 -5.94 -14.93 6.07
N VAL A 75 -6.75 -14.54 5.08
CA VAL A 75 -6.54 -13.33 4.27
C VAL A 75 -6.61 -12.07 5.13
N VAL A 76 -7.48 -12.02 6.14
CA VAL A 76 -7.49 -10.92 7.13
C VAL A 76 -6.17 -10.88 7.92
N ALA A 77 -5.64 -12.02 8.37
CA ALA A 77 -4.35 -12.06 9.04
C ALA A 77 -3.22 -11.54 8.14
N PHE A 78 -3.20 -11.94 6.86
CA PHE A 78 -2.26 -11.42 5.88
C PHE A 78 -2.41 -9.91 5.66
N LEU A 79 -3.63 -9.40 5.56
CA LEU A 79 -3.90 -7.95 5.47
C LEU A 79 -3.32 -7.20 6.68
N LEU A 80 -3.52 -7.71 7.90
CA LEU A 80 -3.00 -7.07 9.11
C LEU A 80 -1.47 -7.16 9.20
N PHE A 81 -0.88 -8.27 8.79
CA PHE A 81 0.58 -8.44 8.75
C PHE A 81 1.21 -7.48 7.75
N GLU A 82 0.61 -7.37 6.58
CA GLU A 82 1.05 -6.48 5.53
C GLU A 82 0.83 -5.01 5.89
N ALA A 83 -0.30 -4.67 6.53
CA ALA A 83 -0.57 -3.31 7.01
C ALA A 83 0.47 -2.85 8.05
N ARG A 84 0.85 -3.73 8.99
CA ARG A 84 1.94 -3.45 9.94
C ARG A 84 3.27 -3.22 9.24
N ARG A 85 3.61 -4.05 8.24
CA ARG A 85 4.83 -3.85 7.41
C ARG A 85 4.76 -2.57 6.58
N TYR A 86 3.56 -2.19 6.14
CA TYR A 86 3.33 -0.99 5.34
C TYR A 86 3.63 0.29 6.14
N LEU A 87 3.43 0.29 7.47
CA LEU A 87 3.84 1.39 8.34
C LEU A 87 5.35 1.66 8.24
N PHE A 88 6.18 0.61 8.33
CA PHE A 88 7.62 0.73 8.18
C PHE A 88 8.02 1.18 6.77
N TYR A 89 7.41 0.56 5.74
CA TYR A 89 7.63 0.98 4.36
C TYR A 89 7.34 2.47 4.14
N ASP A 90 6.26 3.01 4.74
CA ASP A 90 5.90 4.42 4.58
C ASP A 90 6.95 5.36 5.19
N VAL A 91 7.58 5.00 6.32
CA VAL A 91 8.69 5.79 6.91
C VAL A 91 9.83 5.94 5.91
N PHE A 92 10.38 4.82 5.41
CA PHE A 92 11.51 4.87 4.47
C PHE A 92 11.13 5.61 3.18
N ARG A 93 9.91 5.37 2.67
CA ARG A 93 9.37 6.05 1.48
C ARG A 93 9.30 7.57 1.69
N VAL A 94 8.87 8.04 2.86
CA VAL A 94 8.76 9.46 3.19
C VAL A 94 10.14 10.09 3.29
N ARG A 95 11.10 9.46 3.99
CA ARG A 95 12.49 9.96 4.08
C ARG A 95 13.16 10.12 2.72
N VAL A 96 13.06 9.08 1.88
CA VAL A 96 13.51 9.13 0.48
C VAL A 96 12.87 10.32 -0.24
N ARG A 97 11.56 10.49 -0.09
CA ARG A 97 10.82 11.56 -0.77
C ARG A 97 11.22 12.96 -0.31
N VAL A 98 11.49 13.15 0.99
CA VAL A 98 12.00 14.42 1.53
C VAL A 98 13.36 14.76 0.92
N MET A 99 14.27 13.79 0.82
CA MET A 99 15.58 13.98 0.15
C MET A 99 15.44 14.22 -1.36
N GLU A 100 14.55 13.51 -2.06
CA GLU A 100 14.30 13.74 -3.50
C GLU A 100 13.84 15.18 -3.78
N ILE A 101 12.90 15.68 -2.98
CA ILE A 101 12.30 17.01 -3.19
C ILE A 101 13.27 18.12 -2.79
N ASN A 102 13.93 17.99 -1.64
CA ASN A 102 14.66 19.11 -1.02
C ASN A 102 16.17 19.06 -1.21
N PHE A 103 16.75 17.90 -1.52
CA PHE A 103 18.19 17.76 -1.76
C PHE A 103 18.47 17.55 -3.25
N TYR A 104 17.94 16.48 -3.85
CA TYR A 104 18.20 16.19 -5.26
C TYR A 104 17.50 17.16 -6.22
N GLY A 105 16.28 17.59 -5.92
CA GLY A 105 15.52 18.54 -6.72
C GLY A 105 16.30 19.86 -6.98
N PRO A 106 16.71 20.60 -5.93
CA PRO A 106 17.51 21.82 -6.08
C PRO A 106 18.87 21.57 -6.74
N LEU A 107 19.54 20.46 -6.39
CA LEU A 107 20.82 20.11 -7.00
C LEU A 107 20.71 19.93 -8.53
N LEU A 108 19.66 19.26 -8.99
CA LEU A 108 19.37 19.08 -10.43
C LEU A 108 19.01 20.39 -11.13
N ARG A 109 18.53 21.40 -10.40
CA ARG A 109 18.26 22.74 -10.93
C ARG A 109 19.47 23.67 -10.88
N GLY A 110 20.60 23.23 -10.35
CA GLY A 110 21.80 24.06 -10.17
C GLY A 110 21.67 25.08 -9.04
N GLU A 111 20.67 24.95 -8.18
CA GLU A 111 20.45 25.85 -7.02
C GLU A 111 21.36 25.53 -5.83
N GLY A 112 22.13 24.44 -5.92
CA GLY A 112 22.93 23.92 -4.81
C GLY A 112 22.07 23.28 -3.71
N VAL A 113 22.69 22.99 -2.56
CA VAL A 113 21.98 22.43 -1.41
C VAL A 113 21.37 23.56 -0.60
N ARG A 114 20.06 23.50 -0.42
CA ARG A 114 19.25 24.51 0.26
C ARG A 114 18.63 23.93 1.52
N VAL A 115 18.68 24.67 2.63
CA VAL A 115 18.15 24.28 3.94
C VAL A 115 17.14 25.29 4.50
N ASP A 116 16.79 26.31 3.71
CA ASP A 116 15.96 27.43 4.14
C ASP A 116 14.54 27.02 4.57
N ASN A 117 14.06 25.86 4.12
CA ASN A 117 12.76 25.32 4.51
C ASN A 117 12.82 24.31 5.69
N GLY A 118 14.00 24.11 6.30
CA GLY A 118 14.18 23.26 7.49
C GLY A 118 14.03 21.75 7.27
N TRP A 119 14.05 21.27 6.02
CA TRP A 119 13.87 19.83 5.73
C TRP A 119 14.90 18.93 6.43
N ASN A 120 16.12 19.41 6.59
CA ASN A 120 17.23 18.72 7.25
C ASN A 120 16.97 18.54 8.75
N ASP A 121 16.38 19.55 9.40
CA ASP A 121 16.07 19.50 10.83
C ASP A 121 14.91 18.54 11.09
N VAL A 122 13.86 18.61 10.26
CA VAL A 122 12.72 17.67 10.32
C VAL A 122 13.17 16.24 10.09
N LEU A 123 14.07 16.01 9.12
CA LEU A 123 14.61 14.69 8.85
C LEU A 123 15.47 14.18 10.01
N ALA A 124 16.32 15.04 10.59
CA ALA A 124 17.13 14.69 11.76
C ALA A 124 16.27 14.35 12.99
N GLU A 125 15.18 15.09 13.20
CA GLU A 125 14.20 14.79 14.25
C GLU A 125 13.53 13.42 14.01
N ASP A 126 13.10 13.10 12.79
CA ASP A 126 12.51 11.79 12.45
C ASP A 126 13.50 10.62 12.61
N TYR A 127 14.81 10.85 12.42
CA TYR A 127 15.85 9.85 12.75
C TYR A 127 16.03 9.64 14.26
N THR A 128 15.79 10.69 15.05
CA THR A 128 15.97 10.65 16.50
C THR A 128 14.73 10.07 17.19
N ASP A 129 13.54 10.44 16.72
CA ASP A 129 12.25 9.96 17.21
C ASP A 129 11.45 9.32 16.07
N LEU A 130 11.50 7.99 15.99
CA LEU A 130 10.81 7.24 14.94
C LEU A 130 9.28 7.32 15.14
N ARG A 131 8.62 8.13 14.33
CA ARG A 131 7.15 8.24 14.31
C ARG A 131 6.55 7.61 13.06
N PHE A 132 5.49 6.83 13.24
CA PHE A 132 4.69 6.39 12.10
C PHE A 132 3.87 7.57 11.56
N HIS A 133 4.09 7.90 10.29
CA HIS A 133 3.40 8.97 9.58
C HIS A 133 1.91 8.70 9.33
N ILE A 134 1.50 7.45 9.46
CA ILE A 134 0.14 6.97 9.29
C ILE A 134 -0.20 5.98 10.40
N SER A 135 -1.47 5.93 10.77
CA SER A 135 -2.02 4.93 11.69
C SER A 135 -2.15 3.56 11.02
N LEU A 136 -2.23 2.50 11.85
CA LEU A 136 -2.50 1.15 11.37
C LEU A 136 -3.82 1.07 10.59
N LEU A 137 -4.86 1.79 11.03
CA LEU A 137 -6.15 1.80 10.36
C LEU A 137 -6.06 2.40 8.94
N GLU A 138 -5.30 3.48 8.77
CA GLU A 138 -5.02 4.05 7.46
C GLU A 138 -4.22 3.10 6.57
N ALA A 139 -3.24 2.40 7.12
CA ALA A 139 -2.48 1.38 6.41
C ALA A 139 -3.39 0.24 5.92
N VAL A 140 -4.24 -0.31 6.81
CA VAL A 140 -5.25 -1.33 6.46
C VAL A 140 -6.13 -0.81 5.32
N GLY A 141 -6.67 0.39 5.45
CA GLY A 141 -7.50 1.02 4.42
C GLY A 141 -6.81 1.15 3.05
N ARG A 142 -5.54 1.56 3.03
CA ARG A 142 -4.75 1.67 1.80
C ARG A 142 -4.52 0.31 1.14
N ARG A 143 -4.16 -0.72 1.91
CA ARG A 143 -3.93 -2.08 1.39
C ARG A 143 -5.23 -2.74 0.93
N LEU A 144 -6.32 -2.49 1.64
CA LEU A 144 -7.64 -2.98 1.28
C LEU A 144 -8.09 -2.44 -0.09
N ARG A 145 -8.02 -1.12 -0.31
CA ARG A 145 -8.44 -0.52 -1.59
C ARG A 145 -7.58 -0.91 -2.79
N ARG A 146 -6.28 -1.12 -2.59
CA ARG A 146 -5.34 -1.36 -3.70
C ARG A 146 -5.16 -2.84 -4.02
N THR A 147 -5.41 -3.73 -3.06
CA THR A 147 -4.95 -5.12 -3.15
C THR A 147 -5.97 -6.10 -2.56
N TYR A 148 -6.21 -6.08 -1.25
CA TYR A 148 -7.00 -7.12 -0.57
C TYR A 148 -8.50 -7.04 -0.86
N GLY A 149 -9.02 -5.87 -1.22
CA GLY A 149 -10.42 -5.69 -1.58
C GLY A 149 -10.82 -6.53 -2.79
N TRP A 150 -9.89 -6.72 -3.74
CA TRP A 150 -10.10 -7.61 -4.89
C TRP A 150 -10.13 -9.09 -4.49
N ILE A 151 -9.30 -9.49 -3.53
CA ILE A 151 -9.31 -10.86 -2.99
C ILE A 151 -10.64 -11.14 -2.30
N PHE A 152 -11.09 -10.25 -1.41
CA PHE A 152 -12.39 -10.39 -0.74
C PHE A 152 -13.57 -10.35 -1.72
N ALA A 153 -13.52 -9.48 -2.75
CA ALA A 153 -14.56 -9.44 -3.77
C ALA A 153 -14.63 -10.75 -4.57
N ALA A 154 -13.48 -11.33 -4.93
CA ALA A 154 -13.43 -12.62 -5.60
C ALA A 154 -13.98 -13.74 -4.71
N GLN A 155 -13.59 -13.78 -3.42
CA GLN A 155 -14.12 -14.74 -2.45
C GLN A 155 -15.64 -14.63 -2.30
N LEU A 156 -16.17 -13.41 -2.17
CA LEU A 156 -17.61 -13.15 -2.09
C LEU A 156 -18.33 -13.62 -3.35
N GLY A 157 -17.84 -13.23 -4.53
CA GLY A 157 -18.43 -13.63 -5.81
C GLY A 157 -18.46 -15.15 -5.98
N CYS A 158 -17.36 -15.82 -5.67
CA CYS A 158 -17.27 -17.27 -5.72
C CYS A 158 -18.17 -17.96 -4.69
N TYR A 159 -18.26 -17.44 -3.46
CA TYR A 159 -19.17 -17.98 -2.45
C TYR A 159 -20.62 -17.87 -2.89
N LEU A 160 -21.04 -16.69 -3.37
CA LEU A 160 -22.38 -16.46 -3.90
C LEU A 160 -22.67 -17.37 -5.10
N ALA A 161 -21.74 -17.49 -6.04
CA ALA A 161 -21.88 -18.38 -7.19
C ALA A 161 -22.05 -19.85 -6.74
N LYS A 162 -21.28 -20.30 -5.74
CA LYS A 162 -21.38 -21.67 -5.22
C LYS A 162 -22.77 -21.97 -4.65
N ILE A 163 -23.32 -21.08 -3.81
CA ILE A 163 -24.65 -21.29 -3.22
C ILE A 163 -25.80 -21.07 -4.22
N LEU A 164 -25.61 -20.19 -5.22
CA LEU A 164 -26.62 -19.92 -6.25
C LEU A 164 -26.71 -21.04 -7.29
N VAL A 165 -25.58 -21.60 -7.71
CA VAL A 165 -25.52 -22.52 -8.86
C VAL A 165 -25.52 -23.98 -8.43
N HIS A 166 -24.89 -24.33 -7.30
CA HIS A 166 -24.76 -25.71 -6.86
C HIS A 166 -25.65 -26.03 -5.64
N PRO A 167 -26.21 -27.26 -5.55
CA PRO A 167 -26.03 -28.36 -6.49
C PRO A 167 -26.87 -28.24 -7.77
N VAL A 168 -27.97 -27.50 -7.69
CA VAL A 168 -28.81 -27.08 -8.81
C VAL A 168 -29.07 -25.58 -8.67
N ALA A 169 -29.45 -24.89 -9.74
CA ALA A 169 -29.72 -23.45 -9.67
C ALA A 169 -30.78 -23.14 -8.58
N ALA A 170 -30.49 -22.16 -7.72
CA ALA A 170 -31.40 -21.72 -6.67
C ALA A 170 -32.64 -21.08 -7.30
N THR A 171 -33.81 -21.48 -6.82
CA THR A 171 -35.12 -20.99 -7.27
C THR A 171 -35.81 -20.14 -6.20
N SER A 172 -35.34 -20.22 -4.95
CA SER A 172 -35.90 -19.51 -3.81
C SER A 172 -34.81 -18.97 -2.87
N LEU A 173 -35.18 -18.02 -2.00
CA LEU A 173 -34.30 -17.56 -0.91
C LEU A 173 -34.06 -18.66 0.13
N ALA A 174 -35.01 -19.60 0.29
CA ALA A 174 -34.86 -20.72 1.22
C ALA A 174 -33.70 -21.64 0.78
N ASP A 175 -33.52 -21.83 -0.52
CA ASP A 175 -32.42 -22.61 -1.09
C ASP A 175 -31.06 -22.00 -0.68
N LEU A 176 -30.97 -20.67 -0.67
CA LEU A 176 -29.74 -19.97 -0.29
C LEU A 176 -29.43 -20.16 1.20
N THR A 177 -30.43 -20.02 2.06
CA THR A 177 -30.26 -20.23 3.50
C THR A 177 -29.99 -21.69 3.85
N GLU A 178 -30.54 -22.65 3.12
CA GLU A 178 -30.23 -24.06 3.34
C GLU A 178 -28.77 -24.36 2.93
N ARG A 179 -28.34 -23.88 1.77
CA ARG A 179 -26.98 -24.12 1.24
C ARG A 179 -25.89 -23.34 1.97
N ALA A 180 -26.25 -22.23 2.60
CA ALA A 180 -25.34 -21.46 3.43
C ALA A 180 -25.17 -22.03 4.84
N ALA A 181 -25.98 -23.01 5.25
CA ALA A 181 -25.88 -23.63 6.56
C ALA A 181 -24.53 -24.36 6.73
N ILE A 182 -23.93 -24.21 7.90
CA ILE A 182 -22.61 -24.75 8.23
C ILE A 182 -22.72 -25.55 9.53
N GLY A 183 -22.88 -26.86 9.41
CA GLY A 183 -23.06 -27.74 10.57
C GLY A 183 -24.21 -27.24 11.46
N PRO A 184 -23.95 -26.87 12.74
CA PRO A 184 -25.00 -26.36 13.64
C PRO A 184 -25.40 -24.90 13.39
N ILE A 185 -24.69 -24.17 12.53
CA ILE A 185 -24.96 -22.74 12.24
C ILE A 185 -26.00 -22.65 11.14
N SER A 186 -27.13 -21.98 11.42
CA SER A 186 -28.17 -21.74 10.41
C SER A 186 -27.61 -20.89 9.27
N GLY A 187 -28.10 -21.10 8.04
CA GLY A 187 -27.57 -20.33 6.93
C GLY A 187 -27.98 -18.86 6.97
N GLU A 188 -29.06 -18.47 7.66
CA GLU A 188 -29.33 -17.04 7.87
C GLU A 188 -28.21 -16.40 8.71
N LEU A 189 -27.76 -17.08 9.78
CA LEU A 189 -26.64 -16.62 10.59
C LEU A 189 -25.34 -16.60 9.80
N ALA A 190 -25.09 -17.61 8.96
CA ALA A 190 -23.90 -17.66 8.11
C ALA A 190 -23.89 -16.50 7.09
N LEU A 191 -25.02 -16.24 6.43
CA LEU A 191 -25.17 -15.13 5.47
C LEU A 191 -25.07 -13.78 6.17
N ALA A 192 -25.70 -13.61 7.34
CA ALA A 192 -25.60 -12.38 8.13
C ALA A 192 -24.16 -12.11 8.57
N PHE A 193 -23.44 -13.15 9.03
CA PHE A 193 -22.03 -13.05 9.37
C PHE A 193 -21.18 -12.67 8.15
N GLY A 194 -21.40 -13.34 7.01
CA GLY A 194 -20.73 -13.02 5.76
C GLY A 194 -20.99 -11.59 5.31
N PHE A 195 -22.23 -11.12 5.38
CA PHE A 195 -22.59 -9.74 5.08
C PHE A 195 -21.88 -8.75 6.01
N LEU A 196 -21.94 -8.97 7.32
CA LEU A 196 -21.29 -8.12 8.31
C LEU A 196 -19.78 -8.07 8.11
N PHE A 197 -19.15 -9.20 7.80
CA PHE A 197 -17.73 -9.30 7.48
C PHE A 197 -17.36 -8.39 6.30
N HIS A 198 -18.05 -8.53 5.16
CA HIS A 198 -17.76 -7.73 3.97
C HIS A 198 -18.10 -6.25 4.17
N ALA A 199 -19.22 -5.95 4.84
CA ALA A 199 -19.64 -4.59 5.17
C ALA A 199 -18.62 -3.88 6.07
N THR A 200 -18.02 -4.59 7.03
CA THR A 200 -16.96 -4.05 7.90
C THR A 200 -15.76 -3.60 7.07
N TRP A 201 -15.25 -4.45 6.18
CA TRP A 201 -14.12 -4.10 5.33
C TRP A 201 -14.45 -2.98 4.35
N ALA A 202 -15.63 -3.01 3.71
CA ALA A 202 -16.09 -1.93 2.85
C ALA A 202 -16.15 -0.59 3.61
N THR A 203 -16.66 -0.60 4.84
CA THR A 203 -16.72 0.59 5.70
C THR A 203 -15.33 1.11 6.03
N ILE A 204 -14.40 0.25 6.42
CA ILE A 204 -12.99 0.63 6.66
C ILE A 204 -12.35 1.22 5.41
N ALA A 205 -12.58 0.60 4.23
CA ALA A 205 -12.08 1.08 2.95
C ALA A 205 -12.60 2.49 2.63
N VAL A 206 -13.86 2.80 2.91
CA VAL A 206 -14.45 4.11 2.64
C VAL A 206 -14.04 5.14 3.69
N ALA A 207 -14.11 4.81 4.98
CA ALA A 207 -13.79 5.73 6.08
C ALA A 207 -12.35 6.25 5.99
N THR A 208 -11.42 5.41 5.55
CA THR A 208 -9.99 5.75 5.42
C THR A 208 -9.64 6.40 4.07
N LEU A 209 -10.62 6.75 3.22
CA LEU A 209 -10.38 7.53 1.99
C LEU A 209 -9.96 8.97 2.30
N ARG A 210 -10.59 9.59 3.31
CA ARG A 210 -10.35 11.00 3.67
C ARG A 210 -9.05 11.22 4.45
N SER A 211 -8.48 10.15 4.98
CA SER A 211 -7.27 10.16 5.78
C SER A 211 -5.98 10.14 4.94
N GLN A 212 -6.02 10.61 3.69
CA GLN A 212 -4.85 10.67 2.82
C GLN A 212 -3.95 11.87 3.17
N LYS A 213 -3.56 12.02 4.45
CA LYS A 213 -2.52 12.97 4.88
C LYS A 213 -1.11 12.43 4.56
N ALA A 214 -0.92 11.83 3.38
CA ALA A 214 0.37 11.31 2.97
C ALA A 214 1.26 12.46 2.49
N VAL A 215 2.34 12.73 3.22
CA VAL A 215 3.48 13.49 2.69
C VAL A 215 3.99 12.74 1.44
N GLY A 216 4.12 13.47 0.33
CA GLY A 216 4.76 12.94 -0.87
C GLY A 216 3.88 12.28 -1.93
N LEU A 217 2.56 12.52 -1.95
CA LEU A 217 1.85 12.41 -3.24
C LEU A 217 2.55 13.39 -4.20
N PRO A 218 2.94 12.97 -5.42
CA PRO A 218 3.31 13.93 -6.44
C PRO A 218 2.16 14.93 -6.51
N HIS A 219 2.44 16.24 -6.41
CA HIS A 219 1.47 17.23 -6.87
C HIS A 219 0.99 16.73 -8.23
N LYS A 220 -0.32 16.59 -8.40
CA LYS A 220 -0.90 16.11 -9.65
C LYS A 220 -0.30 16.98 -10.75
N ARG A 221 0.64 16.43 -11.54
CA ARG A 221 1.24 17.18 -12.64
C ARG A 221 0.13 17.34 -13.66
N VAL A 222 -0.38 18.56 -13.78
CA VAL A 222 -1.36 18.91 -14.81
C VAL A 222 -0.56 19.42 -16.00
N GLY A 223 -0.65 18.75 -17.16
CA GLY A 223 0.10 19.08 -18.37
C GLY A 223 0.75 17.87 -19.04
N PRO A 224 1.31 18.03 -20.25
CA PRO A 224 2.02 16.96 -20.98
C PRO A 224 3.22 16.44 -20.17
N ASP A 225 3.55 15.15 -20.31
CA ASP A 225 4.70 14.55 -19.62
C ASP A 225 6.00 15.01 -20.27
N VAL A 226 6.52 16.12 -19.74
CA VAL A 226 7.75 16.75 -20.20
C VAL A 226 8.96 15.81 -20.06
N ILE A 227 8.96 14.87 -19.09
CA ILE A 227 10.08 13.94 -18.91
C ILE A 227 10.09 12.91 -20.05
N LEU A 228 8.94 12.33 -20.40
CA LEU A 228 8.83 11.43 -21.55
C LEU A 228 9.18 12.17 -22.84
N ALA A 229 8.68 13.39 -23.02
CA ALA A 229 8.99 14.21 -24.19
C ALA A 229 10.51 14.50 -24.32
N PHE A 230 11.22 14.77 -23.23
CA PHE A 230 12.68 14.92 -23.23
C PHE A 230 13.42 13.60 -23.48
N ALA A 231 12.90 12.47 -22.99
CA ALA A 231 13.51 11.15 -23.21
C ALA A 231 13.36 10.67 -24.65
N GLU A 232 12.25 11.01 -25.31
CA GLU A 232 11.95 10.67 -26.70
C GLU A 232 12.56 11.66 -27.71
N ALA A 233 12.97 12.85 -27.26
CA ALA A 233 13.63 13.83 -28.12
C ALA A 233 14.95 13.27 -28.68
N PRO A 234 15.20 13.36 -30.00
CA PRO A 234 16.47 12.97 -30.60
C PRO A 234 17.62 13.70 -29.88
N ARG A 235 18.60 12.96 -29.37
CA ARG A 235 19.78 13.58 -28.78
C ARG A 235 20.44 14.45 -29.86
N PRO A 236 20.79 15.70 -29.56
CA PRO A 236 21.48 16.54 -30.54
C PRO A 236 22.73 15.79 -31.02
N ASN A 237 22.82 15.56 -32.33
CA ASN A 237 23.97 14.91 -32.94
C ASN A 237 25.23 15.75 -32.64
N GLY A 238 26.07 15.30 -31.71
CA GLY A 238 27.39 15.88 -31.51
C GLY A 238 27.95 15.76 -30.10
N ARG A 239 28.67 14.67 -29.84
CA ARG A 239 30.13 14.66 -29.59
C ARG A 239 30.54 13.25 -29.15
N ARG A 240 31.28 12.56 -30.03
CA ARG A 240 32.20 11.49 -29.65
C ARG A 240 33.44 12.12 -29.04
#